data_AF-A0A9Y6M8Y4-F1
#
_entry.id   AF-A0A9Y6M8Y4-F1
#
_cell.length_a   1.000
_cell.length_b   1.000
_cell.length_c   1.000
_cell.angle_alpha   90.00
_cell.angle_beta   90.00
_cell.angle_gamma   90.00
#
_symmetry.space_group_name_H-M   'P 1'
#
loop_
_entity.id
_entity.type
_entity.pdbx_description
1 polymer ?
#
loop_
_entity_poly.entity_id
_entity_poly.type
_entity_poly.pdbx_seq_one_letter_code
_entity_poly.pdbx_strand_id
1 'polypeptide(L)'
;MCHPSLLALAVLLCSTLLVNGGKVLVFPVDGSHWINMNIIIAELHSRGHEVTVVRPNDTWYIKSESPHYKTITINSSAGFDEERFGGFVMKTLIMRRQGASLWTRLSMEYDLVKEFYEMNKKVLEMVECMFEDTKLMQSLHDAKYDLVLTDPWTGAGVFMAHRLHLPLVFNVRWTIQGEGHFAIAPSPLSYIPTPRSELTDKMTFIQRVKNVLYFFFLTLHTWYVIEPNCKPFVHRHFGSDVHYMELFQSADIWLMRNDFTFEFPRPTMPNVVYMSGFQCKPSKPLSKELEDFVQSSGEHGVIVMTLGSIVEKLPEDITEDIAAAFAELPQKVIWRHKGKRPSTLGNNTRILDWSGDYGGQAIWHSTLSLSFFIK
;
A
#
# COMPACT_ATOMS: atom_id res chain seq x y z
N MET A 1 42.35 -7.60 45.15
CA MET A 1 42.44 -6.50 44.16
C MET A 1 41.23 -6.61 43.25
N CYS A 2 40.26 -5.69 43.40
CA CYS A 2 39.07 -5.67 42.55
C CYS A 2 39.50 -5.06 41.21
N HIS A 3 39.50 -5.83 40.11
CA HIS A 3 39.94 -5.33 38.80
C HIS A 3 38.87 -4.38 38.24
N PRO A 4 39.11 -3.05 38.23
CA PRO A 4 38.11 -2.08 37.81
C PRO A 4 37.67 -2.30 36.35
N SER A 5 38.57 -2.85 35.54
CA SER A 5 38.34 -3.20 34.14
C SER A 5 37.35 -4.35 33.96
N LEU A 6 37.37 -5.36 34.84
CA LEU A 6 36.43 -6.48 34.82
C LEU A 6 35.04 -6.04 35.27
N LEU A 7 34.98 -5.14 36.27
CA LEU A 7 33.72 -4.54 36.72
C LEU A 7 33.12 -3.64 35.64
N ALA A 8 33.94 -2.83 34.96
CA ALA A 8 33.51 -1.99 33.84
C ALA A 8 33.03 -2.82 32.65
N LEU A 9 33.71 -3.93 32.32
CA LEU A 9 33.29 -4.85 31.25
C LEU A 9 31.96 -5.55 31.61
N ALA A 10 31.81 -5.99 32.86
CA ALA A 10 30.56 -6.59 33.35
C ALA A 10 29.41 -5.57 33.37
N VAL A 11 29.67 -4.32 33.77
CA VAL A 11 28.67 -3.23 33.71
C VAL A 11 28.33 -2.91 32.25
N LEU A 12 29.30 -2.90 31.33
CA LEU A 12 29.06 -2.74 29.88
C LEU A 12 28.23 -3.89 29.30
N LEU A 13 28.53 -5.14 29.66
CA LEU A 13 27.78 -6.34 29.25
C LEU A 13 26.37 -6.41 29.87
N CYS A 14 26.18 -5.87 31.08
CA CYS A 14 24.87 -5.76 31.73
C CYS A 14 24.09 -4.50 31.30
N SER A 15 24.76 -3.46 30.78
CA SER A 15 24.11 -2.25 30.23
C SER A 15 23.85 -2.34 28.73
N THR A 16 24.54 -3.24 28.01
CA THR A 16 23.96 -3.85 26.82
C THR A 16 22.85 -4.77 27.27
N LEU A 17 21.66 -4.21 27.50
CA LEU A 17 20.44 -5.00 27.40
C LEU A 17 20.59 -5.79 26.09
N LEU A 18 20.65 -7.12 26.19
CA LEU A 18 20.39 -7.99 25.05
C LEU A 18 18.98 -7.62 24.61
N VAL A 19 18.86 -6.64 23.71
CA VAL A 19 17.60 -6.30 23.08
C VAL A 19 17.29 -7.51 22.24
N ASN A 20 16.51 -8.42 22.80
CA ASN A 20 16.09 -9.62 22.13
C ASN A 20 15.03 -9.19 21.12
N GLY A 21 15.48 -8.79 19.94
CA GLY A 21 14.59 -8.42 18.85
C GLY A 21 13.79 -9.64 18.42
N GLY A 22 12.48 -9.49 18.35
CA GLY A 22 11.60 -10.52 17.82
C GLY A 22 11.85 -10.80 16.32
N LYS A 23 11.45 -11.99 15.88
CA LYS A 23 11.50 -12.48 14.51
C LYS A 23 10.16 -12.23 13.81
N VAL A 24 10.16 -11.42 12.77
CA VAL A 24 8.95 -11.00 12.05
C VAL A 24 8.94 -11.63 10.67
N LEU A 25 7.90 -12.42 10.38
CA LEU A 25 7.64 -12.94 9.04
C LEU A 25 6.74 -11.98 8.28
N VAL A 26 7.16 -11.54 7.10
CA VAL A 26 6.50 -10.48 6.35
C VAL A 26 5.90 -11.02 5.05
N PHE A 27 4.61 -10.74 4.84
CA PHE A 27 3.87 -10.99 3.60
C PHE A 27 3.42 -9.66 2.97
N PRO A 28 4.22 -9.10 2.06
CA PRO A 28 3.93 -7.81 1.45
C PRO A 28 3.04 -7.92 0.21
N VAL A 29 2.63 -6.75 -0.29
CA VAL A 29 2.18 -6.55 -1.67
C VAL A 29 3.12 -5.56 -2.32
N ASP A 30 3.48 -5.80 -3.58
CA ASP A 30 4.43 -4.96 -4.32
C ASP A 30 3.83 -3.59 -4.69
N GLY A 31 4.58 -2.75 -5.40
CA GLY A 31 4.16 -1.41 -5.78
C GLY A 31 4.18 -0.44 -4.60
N SER A 32 3.18 0.44 -4.54
CA SER A 32 3.07 1.45 -3.48
C SER A 32 2.82 0.85 -2.09
N HIS A 33 2.28 -0.36 -2.01
CA HIS A 33 2.06 -1.07 -0.75
C HIS A 33 3.40 -1.39 -0.07
N TRP A 34 4.36 -1.90 -0.85
CA TRP A 34 5.71 -2.19 -0.39
C TRP A 34 6.46 -0.95 0.08
N ILE A 35 6.36 0.18 -0.63
CA ILE A 35 7.06 1.42 -0.24
C ILE A 35 6.70 1.81 1.21
N ASN A 36 5.42 1.70 1.58
CA ASN A 36 4.96 1.97 2.94
C ASN A 36 5.46 0.90 3.92
N MET A 37 5.33 -0.38 3.56
CA MET A 37 5.70 -1.49 4.43
C MET A 37 7.21 -1.53 4.72
N ASN A 38 8.04 -1.19 3.74
CA ASN A 38 9.50 -1.15 3.87
C ASN A 38 9.96 -0.12 4.92
N ILE A 39 9.21 0.95 5.16
CA ILE A 39 9.51 1.92 6.23
C ILE A 39 9.34 1.28 7.60
N ILE A 40 8.27 0.51 7.79
CA ILE A 40 8.03 -0.25 9.03
C ILE A 40 9.12 -1.32 9.20
N ILE A 41 9.46 -2.04 8.14
CA ILE A 41 10.52 -3.07 8.15
C ILE A 41 11.88 -2.47 8.54
N ALA A 42 12.25 -1.33 7.95
CA ALA A 42 13.51 -0.66 8.26
C ALA A 42 13.56 -0.21 9.74
N GLU A 43 12.45 0.25 10.30
CA GLU A 43 12.37 0.63 11.71
C GLU A 43 12.35 -0.59 12.66
N LEU A 44 11.71 -1.69 12.27
CA LEU A 44 11.82 -2.96 13.02
C LEU A 44 13.27 -3.43 13.06
N HIS A 45 13.94 -3.42 11.91
CA HIS A 45 15.35 -3.78 11.81
C HIS A 45 16.26 -2.84 12.62
N SER A 46 16.02 -1.53 12.59
CA SER A 46 16.81 -0.54 13.37
C SER A 46 16.71 -0.79 14.88
N ARG A 47 15.60 -1.36 15.34
CA ARG A 47 15.35 -1.77 16.74
C ARG A 47 15.85 -3.17 17.08
N GLY A 48 16.53 -3.84 16.16
CA GLY A 48 17.15 -5.15 16.37
C GLY A 48 16.28 -6.35 16.05
N HIS A 49 15.08 -6.16 15.49
CA HIS A 49 14.23 -7.26 15.05
C HIS A 49 14.80 -7.96 13.81
N GLU A 50 14.69 -9.29 13.77
CA GLU A 50 15.02 -10.07 12.58
C GLU A 50 13.80 -10.11 11.66
N VAL A 51 13.91 -9.57 10.46
CA VAL A 51 12.79 -9.50 9.50
C VAL A 51 13.06 -10.43 8.32
N THR A 52 12.11 -11.31 8.01
CA THR A 52 12.14 -12.15 6.81
C THR A 52 10.95 -11.83 5.93
N VAL A 53 11.20 -11.45 4.68
CA VAL A 53 10.19 -11.11 3.68
C VAL A 53 9.98 -12.28 2.72
N VAL A 54 8.73 -12.75 2.64
CA VAL A 54 8.32 -13.72 1.62
C VAL A 54 7.90 -12.95 0.38
N ARG A 55 8.52 -13.25 -0.76
CA ARG A 55 8.20 -12.58 -2.03
C ARG A 55 8.03 -13.60 -3.17
N PRO A 56 7.16 -13.34 -4.14
CA PRO A 56 7.18 -14.06 -5.41
C PRO A 56 8.41 -13.65 -6.24
N ASN A 57 8.68 -14.36 -7.33
CA ASN A 57 9.86 -14.11 -8.17
C ASN A 57 9.71 -12.86 -9.06
N ASP A 58 8.47 -12.45 -9.35
CA ASP A 58 8.06 -11.38 -10.26
C ASP A 58 7.92 -10.00 -9.60
N THR A 59 8.45 -9.82 -8.39
CA THR A 59 8.44 -8.52 -7.71
C THR A 59 9.40 -7.52 -8.35
N TRP A 60 8.99 -6.24 -8.41
CA TRP A 60 9.78 -5.16 -9.00
C TRP A 60 10.29 -4.12 -7.99
N TYR A 61 9.56 -3.79 -6.90
CA TYR A 61 10.13 -2.96 -5.83
C TYR A 61 10.77 -3.78 -4.70
N ILE A 62 10.36 -5.03 -4.51
CA ILE A 62 10.87 -5.89 -3.43
C ILE A 62 12.17 -6.55 -3.88
N LYS A 63 13.30 -6.02 -3.40
CA LYS A 63 14.63 -6.54 -3.74
C LYS A 63 14.89 -7.86 -3.01
N SER A 64 15.57 -8.79 -3.70
CA SER A 64 16.06 -10.06 -3.14
C SER A 64 17.17 -9.87 -2.10
N GLU A 65 17.89 -8.75 -2.17
CA GLU A 65 18.96 -8.41 -1.25
C GLU A 65 18.65 -7.09 -0.57
N SER A 66 18.80 -7.05 0.76
CA SER A 66 18.54 -5.88 1.56
C SER A 66 19.36 -5.91 2.85
N PRO A 67 19.86 -4.75 3.32
CA PRO A 67 20.48 -4.66 4.64
C PRO A 67 19.45 -4.68 5.78
N HIS A 68 18.14 -4.65 5.48
CA HIS A 68 17.07 -4.53 6.48
C HIS A 68 16.27 -5.82 6.70
N TYR A 69 16.39 -6.80 5.82
CA TYR A 69 15.60 -8.03 5.89
C TYR A 69 16.26 -9.17 5.11
N LYS A 70 15.94 -10.41 5.50
CA LYS A 70 16.19 -11.63 4.73
C LYS A 70 15.03 -11.88 3.78
N THR A 71 15.26 -12.63 2.70
CA THR A 71 14.19 -12.97 1.76
C THR A 71 13.99 -14.46 1.60
N ILE A 72 12.73 -14.87 1.47
CA ILE A 72 12.32 -16.17 0.95
C ILE A 72 11.66 -15.91 -0.40
N THR A 73 12.24 -16.42 -1.48
CA THR A 73 11.68 -16.26 -2.83
C THR A 73 10.86 -17.49 -3.17
N ILE A 74 9.57 -17.28 -3.45
CA ILE A 74 8.65 -18.32 -3.92
C ILE A 74 8.71 -18.33 -5.45
N ASN A 75 8.90 -19.51 -6.04
CA ASN A 75 8.93 -19.66 -7.50
C ASN A 75 7.51 -19.68 -8.08
N SER A 76 6.77 -18.60 -7.86
CA SER A 76 5.41 -18.37 -8.34
C SER A 76 5.19 -16.87 -8.53
N SER A 77 4.08 -16.51 -9.17
CA SER A 77 3.63 -15.13 -9.39
C SER A 77 2.52 -14.79 -8.39
N ALA A 78 2.56 -13.61 -7.78
CA ALA A 78 1.43 -13.12 -6.97
C ALA A 78 0.29 -12.52 -7.82
N GLY A 79 0.42 -12.53 -9.15
CA GLY A 79 -0.59 -11.99 -10.06
C GLY A 79 -0.70 -10.47 -10.11
N PHE A 80 0.18 -9.77 -9.40
CA PHE A 80 0.29 -8.32 -9.39
C PHE A 80 1.51 -7.93 -10.23
N ASP A 81 1.26 -7.33 -11.40
CA ASP A 81 2.26 -7.01 -12.42
C ASP A 81 2.17 -5.53 -12.81
N GLU A 82 3.32 -4.85 -12.91
CA GLU A 82 3.40 -3.41 -13.15
C GLU A 82 2.78 -3.01 -14.50
N GLU A 83 3.07 -3.78 -15.56
CA GLU A 83 2.61 -3.48 -16.92
C GLU A 83 1.10 -3.67 -17.03
N ARG A 84 0.58 -4.79 -16.50
CA ARG A 84 -0.85 -5.10 -16.47
C ARG A 84 -1.64 -4.05 -15.69
N PHE A 85 -1.15 -3.67 -14.52
CA PHE A 85 -1.82 -2.64 -13.70
C PHE A 85 -1.71 -1.25 -14.33
N GLY A 86 -0.55 -0.88 -14.88
CA GLY A 86 -0.37 0.37 -15.63
C GLY A 86 -1.27 0.47 -16.86
N GLY A 87 -1.39 -0.63 -17.62
CA GLY A 87 -2.30 -0.76 -18.75
C GLY A 87 -3.77 -0.60 -18.36
N PHE A 88 -4.16 -1.18 -17.22
CA PHE A 88 -5.50 -1.01 -16.66
C PHE A 88 -5.81 0.45 -16.32
N VAL A 89 -4.88 1.16 -15.65
CA VAL A 89 -5.04 2.59 -15.33
C VAL A 89 -5.18 3.42 -16.61
N MET A 90 -4.35 3.15 -17.62
CA MET A 90 -4.39 3.87 -18.89
C MET A 90 -5.71 3.65 -19.65
N LYS A 91 -6.19 2.40 -19.71
CA LYS A 91 -7.49 2.05 -20.31
C LYS A 91 -8.62 2.82 -19.63
N THR A 92 -8.60 2.88 -18.29
CA THR A 92 -9.61 3.60 -17.49
C THR A 92 -9.58 5.10 -17.79
N LEU A 93 -8.40 5.71 -17.90
CA LEU A 93 -8.23 7.13 -18.23
C LEU A 93 -8.82 7.47 -19.61
N ILE A 94 -8.48 6.68 -20.64
CA ILE A 94 -8.95 6.89 -22.02
C ILE A 94 -10.48 6.79 -22.08
N MET A 95 -11.06 5.79 -21.43
CA MET A 95 -12.52 5.60 -21.42
C MET A 95 -13.25 6.72 -20.69
N ARG A 96 -12.71 7.23 -19.57
CA ARG A 96 -13.28 8.39 -18.87
C ARG A 96 -13.30 9.63 -19.77
N ARG A 97 -12.25 9.86 -20.57
CA ARG A 97 -12.18 11.00 -21.51
C ARG A 97 -13.21 10.92 -22.63
N GLN A 98 -13.48 9.72 -23.14
CA GLN A 98 -14.40 9.53 -24.27
C GLN A 98 -15.88 9.69 -23.90
N GLY A 99 -16.22 10.09 -22.66
CA GLY A 99 -17.61 10.21 -22.23
C GLY A 99 -18.32 8.85 -22.23
N ALA A 100 -17.65 7.83 -21.68
CA ALA A 100 -18.08 6.44 -21.63
C ALA A 100 -19.58 6.28 -21.36
N SER A 101 -20.27 5.63 -22.31
CA SER A 101 -21.65 5.18 -22.15
C SER A 101 -21.82 4.32 -20.89
N LEU A 102 -23.06 4.16 -20.41
CA LEU A 102 -23.35 3.26 -19.29
C LEU A 102 -22.77 1.86 -19.53
N TRP A 103 -22.84 1.37 -20.77
CA TRP A 103 -22.26 0.07 -21.17
C TRP A 103 -20.75 0.02 -20.97
N THR A 104 -20.04 1.07 -21.36
CA THR A 104 -18.58 1.17 -21.17
C THR A 104 -18.23 1.15 -19.69
N ARG A 105 -19.02 1.84 -18.84
CA ARG A 105 -18.84 1.80 -17.38
C ARG A 105 -19.06 0.41 -16.78
N LEU A 106 -20.12 -0.28 -17.20
CA LEU A 106 -20.39 -1.65 -16.75
C LEU A 106 -19.29 -2.61 -17.20
N SER A 107 -18.79 -2.47 -18.43
CA SER A 107 -17.66 -3.26 -18.93
C SER A 107 -16.38 -3.02 -18.13
N MET A 108 -16.10 -1.78 -17.70
CA MET A 108 -14.94 -1.49 -16.84
C MET A 108 -15.05 -2.13 -15.46
N GLU A 109 -16.22 -2.04 -14.83
CA GLU A 109 -16.46 -2.69 -13.53
C GLU A 109 -16.35 -4.22 -13.65
N TYR A 110 -16.83 -4.79 -14.76
CA TYR A 110 -16.67 -6.22 -15.04
C TYR A 110 -15.19 -6.60 -15.23
N ASP A 111 -14.43 -5.84 -16.03
CA ASP A 111 -13.00 -6.06 -16.21
C ASP A 111 -12.25 -5.98 -14.88
N LEU A 112 -12.56 -4.98 -14.04
CA LEU A 112 -12.00 -4.84 -12.69
C LEU A 112 -12.27 -6.05 -11.80
N VAL A 113 -13.52 -6.51 -11.75
CA VAL A 113 -13.92 -7.69 -10.98
C VAL A 113 -13.15 -8.92 -11.46
N LYS A 114 -13.04 -9.11 -12.77
CA LYS A 114 -12.33 -10.23 -13.37
C LYS A 114 -10.84 -10.20 -13.03
N GLU A 115 -10.21 -9.03 -13.11
CA GLU A 115 -8.80 -8.84 -12.76
C GLU A 115 -8.53 -9.18 -11.29
N PHE A 116 -9.38 -8.71 -10.37
CA PHE A 116 -9.24 -9.05 -8.95
C PHE A 116 -9.52 -10.52 -8.65
N TYR A 117 -10.47 -11.13 -9.35
CA TYR A 117 -10.73 -12.57 -9.26
C TYR A 117 -9.49 -13.39 -9.66
N GLU A 118 -8.87 -13.07 -10.81
CA GLU A 118 -7.66 -13.77 -11.27
C GLU A 118 -6.45 -13.52 -10.36
N MET A 119 -6.31 -12.30 -9.84
CA MET A 119 -5.26 -11.98 -8.86
C MET A 119 -5.44 -12.79 -7.57
N ASN A 120 -6.66 -12.85 -7.02
CA ASN A 120 -6.94 -13.64 -5.82
C ASN A 120 -6.66 -15.13 -6.04
N LYS A 121 -7.07 -15.68 -7.18
CA LYS A 121 -6.78 -17.06 -7.56
C LYS A 121 -5.27 -17.35 -7.60
N LYS A 122 -4.48 -16.52 -8.27
CA LYS A 122 -3.01 -16.66 -8.33
C LYS A 122 -2.35 -16.60 -6.96
N VAL A 123 -2.83 -15.73 -6.07
CA VAL A 123 -2.35 -15.69 -4.69
C VAL A 123 -2.63 -17.00 -3.97
N LEU A 124 -3.83 -17.56 -4.10
CA LEU A 124 -4.15 -18.85 -3.49
C LEU A 124 -3.30 -19.99 -4.07
N GLU A 125 -3.04 -19.99 -5.37
CA GLU A 125 -2.12 -20.94 -6.01
C GLU A 125 -0.69 -20.82 -5.42
N MET A 126 -0.21 -19.60 -5.21
CA MET A 126 1.08 -19.37 -4.53
C MET A 126 1.09 -19.93 -3.11
N VAL A 127 0.03 -19.70 -2.31
CA VAL A 127 -0.07 -20.23 -0.94
C VAL A 127 -0.17 -21.77 -0.96
N GLU A 128 -0.90 -22.36 -1.91
CA GLU A 128 -0.96 -23.81 -2.11
C GLU A 128 0.45 -24.37 -2.34
N CYS A 129 1.22 -23.78 -3.26
CA CYS A 129 2.60 -24.20 -3.53
C CYS A 129 3.48 -24.10 -2.27
N MET A 130 3.27 -23.08 -1.43
CA MET A 130 3.98 -22.96 -0.17
C MET A 130 3.59 -24.05 0.83
N PHE A 131 2.30 -24.39 0.93
CA PHE A 131 1.81 -25.45 1.82
C PHE A 131 2.29 -26.84 1.39
N GLU A 132 2.40 -27.09 0.08
CA GLU A 132 2.89 -28.36 -0.48
C GLU A 132 4.42 -28.51 -0.35
N ASP A 133 5.17 -27.41 -0.28
CA ASP A 133 6.61 -27.44 -0.03
C ASP A 133 6.92 -27.75 1.44
N THR A 134 7.01 -29.05 1.74
CA THR A 134 7.34 -29.57 3.07
C THR A 134 8.65 -29.02 3.64
N LYS A 135 9.67 -28.76 2.81
CA LYS A 135 10.95 -28.22 3.27
C LYS A 135 10.80 -26.75 3.68
N LEU A 136 10.10 -25.97 2.86
CA LEU A 136 9.78 -24.59 3.18
C LEU A 136 8.96 -24.51 4.47
N MET A 137 7.86 -25.26 4.59
CA MET A 137 7.00 -25.25 5.77
C MET A 137 7.74 -25.67 7.03
N GLN A 138 8.60 -26.69 6.96
CA GLN A 138 9.46 -27.09 8.08
C GLN A 138 10.42 -25.96 8.47
N SER A 139 11.07 -25.31 7.49
CA SER A 139 11.97 -24.19 7.76
C SER A 139 11.28 -22.99 8.41
N LEU A 140 10.04 -22.69 8.01
CA LEU A 140 9.23 -21.62 8.59
C LEU A 140 8.84 -21.94 10.04
N HIS A 141 8.49 -23.20 10.32
CA HIS A 141 8.18 -23.67 11.66
C HIS A 141 9.40 -23.67 12.59
N ASP A 142 10.57 -24.05 12.08
CA ASP A 142 11.81 -24.15 12.86
C ASP A 142 12.48 -22.79 13.07
N ALA A 143 12.18 -21.81 12.22
CA ALA A 143 12.66 -20.43 12.38
C ALA A 143 12.12 -19.75 13.66
N LYS A 144 10.98 -20.22 14.20
CA LYS A 144 10.32 -19.69 15.40
C LYS A 144 10.06 -18.18 15.31
N TYR A 145 9.31 -17.78 14.29
CA TYR A 145 8.81 -16.40 14.17
C TYR A 145 7.87 -16.07 15.33
N ASP A 146 7.85 -14.80 15.73
CA ASP A 146 6.99 -14.31 16.81
C ASP A 146 5.65 -13.80 16.30
N LEU A 147 5.59 -13.29 15.06
CA LEU A 147 4.36 -12.82 14.42
C LEU A 147 4.47 -12.78 12.89
N VAL A 148 3.32 -12.66 12.23
CA VAL A 148 3.19 -12.33 10.81
C VAL A 148 2.76 -10.88 10.65
N LEU A 149 3.55 -10.08 9.92
CA LEU A 149 3.18 -8.74 9.47
C LEU A 149 2.79 -8.82 7.99
N THR A 150 1.54 -8.53 7.65
CA THR A 150 1.05 -8.67 6.26
C THR A 150 0.32 -7.43 5.77
N ASP A 151 0.42 -7.16 4.47
CA ASP A 151 -0.55 -6.32 3.77
C ASP A 151 -1.77 -7.20 3.43
N PRO A 152 -3.00 -6.84 3.86
CA PRO A 152 -4.17 -7.71 3.72
C PRO A 152 -4.77 -7.71 2.31
N TRP A 153 -4.23 -6.96 1.36
CA TRP A 153 -4.78 -6.86 0.01
C TRP A 153 -4.80 -8.19 -0.76
N THR A 154 -3.88 -9.12 -0.47
CA THR A 154 -3.84 -10.44 -1.13
C THR A 154 -4.39 -11.57 -0.27
N GLY A 155 -4.42 -11.39 1.06
CA GLY A 155 -4.87 -12.42 2.01
C GLY A 155 -3.86 -13.55 2.28
N ALA A 156 -2.73 -13.62 1.56
CA ALA A 156 -1.73 -14.69 1.73
C ALA A 156 -1.21 -14.81 3.17
N GLY A 157 -0.85 -13.68 3.79
CA GLY A 157 -0.36 -13.66 5.16
C GLY A 157 -1.37 -14.14 6.20
N VAL A 158 -2.68 -14.03 5.91
CA VAL A 158 -3.75 -14.53 6.80
C VAL A 158 -3.70 -16.05 6.89
N PHE A 159 -3.64 -16.72 5.73
CA PHE A 159 -3.56 -18.18 5.67
C PHE A 159 -2.27 -18.70 6.29
N MET A 160 -1.15 -18.01 6.04
CA MET A 160 0.16 -18.39 6.59
C MET A 160 0.22 -18.20 8.12
N ALA A 161 -0.32 -17.09 8.64
CA ALA A 161 -0.39 -16.86 10.08
C ALA A 161 -1.23 -17.95 10.78
N HIS A 162 -2.39 -18.28 10.21
CA HIS A 162 -3.23 -19.34 10.75
C HIS A 162 -2.54 -20.72 10.70
N ARG A 163 -1.91 -21.06 9.57
CA ARG A 163 -1.19 -22.33 9.39
C ARG A 163 0.01 -22.49 10.33
N LEU A 164 0.70 -21.39 10.64
CA LEU A 164 1.87 -21.38 11.53
C LEU A 164 1.51 -21.12 12.99
N HIS A 165 0.23 -20.88 13.30
CA HIS A 165 -0.26 -20.48 14.63
C HIS A 165 0.45 -19.23 15.19
N LEU A 166 0.64 -18.23 14.32
CA LEU A 166 1.31 -16.98 14.67
C LEU A 166 0.31 -15.83 14.84
N PRO A 167 0.56 -14.89 15.76
CA PRO A 167 -0.15 -13.63 15.81
C PRO A 167 -0.09 -12.89 14.47
N LEU A 168 -1.21 -12.28 14.09
CA LEU A 168 -1.41 -11.63 12.80
C LEU A 168 -1.51 -10.12 12.96
N VAL A 169 -0.59 -9.39 12.33
CA VAL A 169 -0.54 -7.93 12.32
C VAL A 169 -0.74 -7.42 10.90
N PHE A 170 -1.73 -6.54 10.71
CA PHE A 170 -1.99 -5.92 9.42
C PHE A 170 -1.32 -4.57 9.27
N ASN A 171 -0.69 -4.33 8.12
CA ASN A 171 -0.36 -3.00 7.61
C ASN A 171 -1.40 -2.58 6.56
N VAL A 172 -2.45 -1.88 6.99
CA VAL A 172 -3.74 -1.87 6.28
C VAL A 172 -4.25 -0.47 5.99
N ARG A 173 -4.92 -0.34 4.84
CA ARG A 173 -5.94 0.70 4.60
C ARG A 173 -7.00 0.14 3.68
N TRP A 174 -6.51 -0.40 2.57
CA TRP A 174 -7.27 -1.18 1.62
C TRP A 174 -7.01 -2.67 1.84
N THR A 175 -8.07 -3.44 1.68
CA THR A 175 -8.14 -4.89 1.80
C THR A 175 -8.80 -5.42 0.54
N ILE A 176 -8.74 -6.73 0.29
CA ILE A 176 -9.46 -7.33 -0.83
C ILE A 176 -10.98 -7.15 -0.75
N GLN A 177 -11.52 -6.93 0.46
CA GLN A 177 -12.94 -6.64 0.74
C GLN A 177 -13.31 -5.16 0.59
N GLY A 178 -12.33 -4.27 0.43
CA GLY A 178 -12.54 -2.82 0.43
C GLY A 178 -11.79 -2.11 1.56
N GLU A 179 -12.39 -1.06 2.12
CA GLU A 179 -11.74 -0.27 3.17
C GLU A 179 -11.80 -1.04 4.52
N GLY A 180 -10.68 -1.08 5.24
CA GLY A 180 -10.49 -1.99 6.37
C GLY A 180 -11.51 -1.87 7.50
N HIS A 181 -12.03 -0.67 7.81
CA HIS A 181 -12.99 -0.53 8.91
C HIS A 181 -14.32 -1.25 8.66
N PHE A 182 -14.75 -1.37 7.39
CA PHE A 182 -15.98 -2.11 7.07
C PHE A 182 -15.90 -3.58 7.49
N ALA A 183 -14.69 -4.13 7.64
CA ALA A 183 -14.49 -5.50 8.09
C ALA A 183 -14.52 -5.65 9.61
N ILE A 184 -14.33 -4.59 10.40
CA ILE A 184 -14.09 -4.74 11.86
C ILE A 184 -14.99 -3.91 12.75
N ALA A 185 -15.66 -2.88 12.23
CA ALA A 185 -16.52 -2.02 13.03
C ALA A 185 -17.79 -1.60 12.26
N PRO A 186 -18.91 -1.34 12.97
CA PRO A 186 -20.11 -0.82 12.34
C PRO A 186 -19.82 0.48 11.55
N SER A 187 -20.22 0.51 10.28
CA SER A 187 -20.06 1.66 9.39
C SER A 187 -21.43 2.12 8.86
N PRO A 188 -22.19 2.95 9.61
CA PRO A 188 -23.56 3.28 9.25
C PRO A 188 -23.66 4.09 7.96
N LEU A 189 -24.29 3.51 6.94
CA LEU A 189 -24.39 4.08 5.59
C LEU A 189 -25.24 5.36 5.49
N SER A 190 -25.91 5.74 6.58
CA SER A 190 -26.67 7.00 6.66
C SER A 190 -25.78 8.25 6.74
N TYR A 191 -24.53 8.09 7.18
CA TYR A 191 -23.54 9.17 7.30
C TYR A 191 -22.09 8.74 7.01
N ILE A 192 -21.79 7.45 6.85
CA ILE A 192 -20.49 6.98 6.37
C ILE A 192 -20.59 6.72 4.86
N PRO A 193 -19.96 7.55 4.01
CA PRO A 193 -19.98 7.33 2.58
C PRO A 193 -19.14 6.11 2.20
N THR A 194 -19.70 5.27 1.34
CA THR A 194 -19.02 4.11 0.76
C THR A 194 -17.90 4.61 -0.13
N PRO A 195 -16.70 4.02 -0.09
CA PRO A 195 -15.62 4.35 -1.02
C PRO A 195 -16.10 4.40 -2.47
N ARG A 196 -15.60 5.37 -3.25
CA ARG A 196 -15.99 5.64 -4.66
C ARG A 196 -17.39 6.24 -4.87
N SER A 197 -18.17 6.49 -3.81
CA SER A 197 -19.48 7.17 -3.95
C SER A 197 -19.37 8.68 -4.19
N GLU A 198 -18.22 9.28 -3.85
CA GLU A 198 -17.97 10.74 -3.87
C GLU A 198 -18.95 11.53 -2.96
N LEU A 199 -19.54 10.85 -1.99
CA LEU A 199 -20.44 11.45 -0.99
C LEU A 199 -19.67 11.90 0.26
N THR A 200 -20.32 12.73 1.07
CA THR A 200 -19.80 13.22 2.36
C THR A 200 -20.63 12.64 3.51
N ASP A 201 -20.29 13.00 4.75
CA ASP A 201 -21.11 12.70 5.93
C ASP A 201 -22.45 13.45 5.98
N LYS A 202 -22.59 14.49 5.16
CA LYS A 202 -23.82 15.26 5.00
C LYS A 202 -24.56 14.82 3.74
N MET A 203 -25.44 13.83 3.91
CA MET A 203 -26.26 13.27 2.83
C MET A 203 -27.75 13.59 2.98
N THR A 204 -28.37 13.99 1.88
CA THR A 204 -29.83 13.95 1.69
C THR A 204 -30.35 12.51 1.66
N PHE A 205 -31.66 12.33 1.78
CA PHE A 205 -32.28 11.00 1.69
C PHE A 205 -31.88 10.25 0.40
N ILE A 206 -31.93 10.90 -0.76
CA ILE A 206 -31.56 10.27 -2.04
C ILE A 206 -30.07 9.93 -2.09
N GLN A 207 -29.20 10.77 -1.53
CA GLN A 207 -27.77 10.44 -1.42
C GLN A 207 -27.52 9.26 -0.48
N ARG A 208 -28.29 9.10 0.60
CA ARG A 208 -28.21 7.90 1.46
C ARG A 208 -28.66 6.65 0.72
N VAL A 209 -29.75 6.71 -0.04
CA VAL A 209 -30.19 5.59 -0.89
C VAL A 209 -29.10 5.24 -1.91
N LYS A 210 -28.51 6.25 -2.57
CA LYS A 210 -27.36 6.06 -3.45
C LYS A 210 -26.22 5.37 -2.71
N ASN A 211 -25.86 5.84 -1.51
CA ASN A 211 -24.79 5.25 -0.71
C ASN A 211 -25.02 3.77 -0.38
N VAL A 212 -26.26 3.41 -0.03
CA VAL A 212 -26.66 2.00 0.21
C VAL A 212 -26.48 1.16 -1.05
N LEU A 213 -26.83 1.68 -2.23
CA LEU A 213 -26.61 0.99 -3.50
C LEU A 213 -25.11 0.77 -3.78
N TYR A 214 -24.26 1.79 -3.54
CA TYR A 214 -22.81 1.63 -3.67
C TYR A 214 -22.26 0.54 -2.73
N PHE A 215 -22.72 0.54 -1.48
CA PHE A 215 -22.33 -0.50 -0.52
C PHE A 215 -22.78 -1.89 -0.98
N PHE A 216 -24.01 -2.03 -1.48
CA PHE A 216 -24.51 -3.29 -2.02
C PHE A 216 -23.64 -3.80 -3.18
N PHE A 217 -23.27 -2.94 -4.13
CA PHE A 217 -22.37 -3.33 -5.21
C PHE A 217 -20.96 -3.68 -4.73
N LEU A 218 -20.43 -2.99 -3.72
CA LEU A 218 -19.15 -3.33 -3.08
C LEU A 218 -19.20 -4.73 -2.44
N THR A 219 -20.27 -5.05 -1.73
CA THR A 219 -20.46 -6.37 -1.11
C THR A 219 -20.61 -7.47 -2.16
N LEU A 220 -21.38 -7.23 -3.23
CA LEU A 220 -21.48 -8.18 -4.35
C LEU A 220 -20.15 -8.41 -5.05
N HIS A 221 -19.38 -7.35 -5.29
CA HIS A 221 -18.03 -7.43 -5.85
C HIS A 221 -17.15 -8.33 -4.98
N THR A 222 -17.12 -8.05 -3.68
CA THR A 222 -16.33 -8.80 -2.70
C THR A 222 -16.73 -10.27 -2.67
N TRP A 223 -18.04 -10.54 -2.62
CA TRP A 223 -18.56 -11.90 -2.66
C TRP A 223 -18.14 -12.65 -3.92
N TYR A 224 -18.20 -12.02 -5.10
CA TYR A 224 -17.82 -12.65 -6.36
C TYR A 224 -16.30 -12.92 -6.47
N VAL A 225 -15.46 -12.02 -5.95
CA VAL A 225 -14.00 -12.16 -6.03
C VAL A 225 -13.46 -13.17 -5.03
N ILE A 226 -13.99 -13.17 -3.80
CA ILE A 226 -13.41 -13.89 -2.66
C ILE A 226 -14.09 -15.24 -2.44
N GLU A 227 -15.42 -15.29 -2.39
CA GLU A 227 -16.14 -16.50 -1.96
C GLU A 227 -15.82 -17.72 -2.84
N PRO A 228 -15.79 -17.64 -4.18
CA PRO A 228 -15.54 -18.81 -5.03
C PRO A 228 -14.13 -19.38 -4.88
N ASN A 229 -13.16 -18.56 -4.47
CA ASN A 229 -11.75 -18.92 -4.41
C ASN A 229 -11.33 -19.27 -2.97
N CYS A 230 -11.59 -18.38 -2.01
CA CYS A 230 -11.14 -18.54 -0.62
C CYS A 230 -11.91 -19.62 0.13
N LYS A 231 -13.22 -19.80 -0.10
CA LYS A 231 -14.01 -20.80 0.63
C LYS A 231 -13.56 -22.24 0.34
N PRO A 232 -13.43 -22.68 -0.93
CA PRO A 232 -12.90 -24.01 -1.22
C PRO A 232 -11.48 -24.21 -0.69
N PHE A 233 -10.64 -23.18 -0.74
CA PHE A 233 -9.27 -23.22 -0.22
C PHE A 233 -9.25 -23.43 1.30
N VAL A 234 -9.99 -22.61 2.05
CA VAL A 234 -10.09 -22.72 3.52
C VAL A 234 -10.66 -24.07 3.92
N HIS A 235 -11.73 -24.53 3.27
CA HIS A 235 -12.34 -25.82 3.60
C HIS A 235 -11.39 -26.99 3.38
N ARG A 236 -10.54 -26.92 2.34
CA ARG A 236 -9.55 -27.97 2.04
C ARG A 236 -8.44 -28.04 3.09
N HIS A 237 -7.95 -26.90 3.56
CA HIS A 237 -6.74 -26.82 4.39
C HIS A 237 -7.00 -26.68 5.89
N PHE A 238 -8.13 -26.08 6.27
CA PHE A 238 -8.42 -25.71 7.66
C PHE A 238 -9.71 -26.36 8.21
N GLY A 239 -10.53 -26.96 7.35
CA GLY A 239 -11.78 -27.60 7.75
C GLY A 239 -13.03 -26.85 7.26
N SER A 240 -14.14 -27.58 7.11
CA SER A 240 -15.40 -27.04 6.57
C SER A 240 -16.14 -26.08 7.51
N ASP A 241 -15.73 -26.03 8.78
CA ASP A 241 -16.23 -25.16 9.84
C ASP A 241 -15.52 -23.80 9.90
N VAL A 242 -14.38 -23.66 9.21
CA VAL A 242 -13.60 -22.42 9.22
C VAL A 242 -14.06 -21.49 8.08
N HIS A 243 -14.29 -20.22 8.41
CA HIS A 243 -14.61 -19.20 7.42
C HIS A 243 -13.45 -18.21 7.20
N TYR A 244 -13.19 -17.84 5.94
CA TYR A 244 -12.12 -16.90 5.61
C TYR A 244 -12.24 -15.57 6.37
N MET A 245 -13.45 -15.02 6.48
CA MET A 245 -13.66 -13.75 7.19
C MET A 245 -13.36 -13.84 8.69
N GLU A 246 -13.53 -15.01 9.31
CA GLU A 246 -13.16 -15.21 10.71
C GLU A 246 -11.64 -15.18 10.88
N LEU A 247 -10.90 -15.82 9.97
CA LEU A 247 -9.43 -15.76 9.94
C LEU A 247 -8.92 -14.33 9.66
N PHE A 248 -9.65 -13.59 8.83
CA PHE A 248 -9.30 -12.23 8.46
C PHE A 248 -9.55 -11.24 9.62
N GLN A 249 -10.69 -11.34 10.28
CA GLN A 249 -11.10 -10.46 11.38
C GLN A 249 -10.37 -10.77 12.69
N SER A 250 -9.82 -11.98 12.84
CA SER A 250 -9.07 -12.39 14.03
C SER A 250 -7.66 -11.81 14.13
N ALA A 251 -7.26 -10.93 13.19
CA ALA A 251 -5.98 -10.24 13.28
C ALA A 251 -5.81 -9.50 14.62
N ASP A 252 -4.70 -9.79 15.30
CA ASP A 252 -4.37 -9.28 16.64
C ASP A 252 -4.19 -7.77 16.65
N ILE A 253 -3.62 -7.19 15.59
CA ILE A 253 -3.40 -5.74 15.49
C ILE A 253 -3.68 -5.24 14.06
N TRP A 254 -4.42 -4.14 13.97
CA TRP A 254 -4.69 -3.42 12.72
C TRP A 254 -3.91 -2.12 12.70
N LEU A 255 -2.75 -2.11 12.06
CA LEU A 255 -1.97 -0.89 11.85
C LEU A 255 -2.55 -0.14 10.64
N MET A 256 -3.47 0.79 10.93
CA MET A 256 -4.22 1.55 9.93
C MET A 256 -3.38 2.71 9.38
N ARG A 257 -3.15 2.73 8.07
CA ARG A 257 -2.39 3.78 7.34
C ARG A 257 -3.22 5.05 7.08
N ASN A 258 -3.90 5.54 8.11
CA ASN A 258 -4.65 6.79 8.14
C ASN A 258 -4.72 7.33 9.57
N ASP A 259 -5.26 8.54 9.73
CA ASP A 259 -5.56 9.13 11.03
C ASP A 259 -7.06 9.30 11.17
N PHE A 260 -7.59 9.09 12.37
CA PHE A 260 -9.01 9.29 12.65
C PHE A 260 -9.46 10.74 12.43
N THR A 261 -8.55 11.72 12.49
CA THR A 261 -8.85 13.15 12.25
C THR A 261 -9.23 13.46 10.79
N PHE A 262 -8.80 12.64 9.83
CA PHE A 262 -9.12 12.79 8.41
C PHE A 262 -10.23 11.86 7.94
N GLU A 263 -10.84 11.12 8.87
CA GLU A 263 -11.82 10.08 8.59
C GLU A 263 -13.20 10.49 9.12
N PHE A 264 -14.25 9.84 8.58
CA PHE A 264 -15.60 10.06 9.07
C PHE A 264 -15.78 9.48 10.47
N PRO A 265 -16.53 10.14 11.37
CA PRO A 265 -16.67 9.71 12.75
C PRO A 265 -17.37 8.35 12.80
N ARG A 266 -16.65 7.32 13.26
CA ARG A 266 -17.16 5.94 13.36
C ARG A 266 -16.54 5.20 14.55
N PRO A 267 -17.17 4.13 15.04
CA PRO A 267 -16.57 3.25 16.04
C PRO A 267 -15.30 2.58 15.50
N THR A 268 -14.37 2.30 16.43
CA THR A 268 -13.10 1.64 16.14
C THR A 268 -12.84 0.55 17.18
N MET A 269 -12.25 -0.57 16.74
CA MET A 269 -11.92 -1.68 17.62
C MET A 269 -10.67 -1.38 18.47
N PRO A 270 -10.56 -1.92 19.70
CA PRO A 270 -9.42 -1.64 20.60
C PRO A 270 -8.04 -2.04 20.07
N ASN A 271 -8.00 -2.98 19.12
CA ASN A 271 -6.77 -3.47 18.50
C ASN A 271 -6.38 -2.70 17.22
N VAL A 272 -7.04 -1.58 16.93
CA VAL A 272 -6.68 -0.69 15.83
C VAL A 272 -5.71 0.38 16.31
N VAL A 273 -4.61 0.52 15.58
CA VAL A 273 -3.61 1.57 15.79
C VAL A 273 -3.55 2.43 14.54
N TYR A 274 -3.96 3.69 14.66
CA TYR A 274 -3.83 4.68 13.58
C TYR A 274 -2.37 5.14 13.47
N MET A 275 -1.80 4.97 12.28
CA MET A 275 -0.42 5.33 11.97
C MET A 275 -0.41 6.25 10.75
N SER A 276 -0.69 7.53 10.96
CA SER A 276 -0.53 8.54 9.92
C SER A 276 0.86 9.15 9.93
N GLY A 277 1.36 9.53 8.75
CA GLY A 277 2.63 10.25 8.61
C GLY A 277 3.89 9.47 8.99
N PHE A 278 3.81 8.17 9.29
CA PHE A 278 4.97 7.33 9.61
C PHE A 278 5.99 7.25 8.46
N GLN A 279 5.56 7.56 7.24
CA GLN A 279 6.44 7.65 6.10
C GLN A 279 7.33 8.89 6.14
N CYS A 280 6.89 9.98 6.78
CA CYS A 280 7.56 11.28 6.74
C CYS A 280 8.99 11.20 7.31
N LYS A 281 9.94 11.78 6.58
CA LYS A 281 11.34 11.91 7.00
C LYS A 281 11.67 13.37 7.21
N PRO A 282 12.68 13.70 8.05
CA PRO A 282 13.22 15.04 8.10
C PRO A 282 13.58 15.55 6.71
N SER A 283 13.29 16.83 6.44
CA SER A 283 13.60 17.43 5.15
C SER A 283 15.11 17.39 4.91
N LYS A 284 15.50 17.05 3.67
CA LYS A 284 16.87 17.22 3.18
C LYS A 284 16.98 18.56 2.46
N PRO A 285 18.14 19.23 2.51
CA PRO A 285 18.36 20.42 1.70
C PRO A 285 18.18 20.09 0.21
N LEU A 286 17.63 21.03 -0.55
CA LEU A 286 17.52 20.88 -2.00
C LEU A 286 18.91 20.98 -2.64
N SER A 287 19.07 20.38 -3.83
CA SER A 287 20.25 20.67 -4.64
C SER A 287 20.30 22.17 -4.95
N LYS A 288 21.49 22.73 -5.11
CA LYS A 288 21.64 24.18 -5.36
C LYS A 288 20.81 24.64 -6.57
N GLU A 289 20.78 23.84 -7.63
CA GLU A 289 19.97 24.12 -8.83
C GLU A 289 18.46 24.15 -8.54
N LEU A 290 17.96 23.17 -7.77
CA LEU A 290 16.54 23.10 -7.45
C LEU A 290 16.12 24.18 -6.46
N GLU A 291 16.99 24.50 -5.50
CA GLU A 291 16.83 25.63 -4.58
C GLU A 291 16.74 26.94 -5.37
N ASP A 292 17.68 27.22 -6.26
CA ASP A 292 17.70 28.45 -7.06
C ASP A 292 16.45 28.55 -7.96
N PHE A 293 16.00 27.43 -8.54
CA PHE A 293 14.75 27.37 -9.29
C PHE A 293 13.53 27.69 -8.42
N VAL A 294 13.38 27.03 -7.26
CA VAL A 294 12.27 27.25 -6.31
C VAL A 294 12.26 28.68 -5.78
N GLN A 295 13.41 29.23 -5.40
CA GLN A 295 13.54 30.58 -4.88
C GLN A 295 13.24 31.64 -5.96
N SER A 296 13.53 31.35 -7.23
CA SER A 296 13.16 32.24 -8.33
C SER A 296 11.64 32.42 -8.54
N SER A 297 10.80 31.64 -7.85
CA SER A 297 9.35 31.85 -7.82
C SER A 297 8.93 33.09 -7.03
N GLY A 298 9.79 33.61 -6.15
CA GLY A 298 9.49 34.75 -5.29
C GLY A 298 8.25 34.51 -4.43
N GLU A 299 7.31 35.46 -4.46
CA GLU A 299 6.08 35.45 -3.65
C GLU A 299 5.01 34.50 -4.18
N HIS A 300 5.14 33.95 -5.39
CA HIS A 300 4.09 33.15 -6.01
C HIS A 300 3.97 31.73 -5.41
N GLY A 301 5.01 31.25 -4.70
CA GLY A 301 5.06 29.89 -4.17
C GLY A 301 5.42 28.83 -5.21
N VAL A 302 5.32 27.55 -4.88
CA VAL A 302 5.74 26.44 -5.75
C VAL A 302 4.67 25.35 -5.81
N ILE A 303 4.49 24.79 -7.00
CA ILE A 303 3.58 23.67 -7.25
C ILE A 303 4.40 22.40 -7.45
N VAL A 304 4.04 21.33 -6.75
CA VAL A 304 4.60 19.99 -6.98
C VAL A 304 3.50 19.10 -7.53
N MET A 305 3.69 18.62 -8.77
CA MET A 305 2.77 17.70 -9.44
C MET A 305 3.41 16.31 -9.53
N THR A 306 2.72 15.30 -8.99
CA THR A 306 3.04 13.89 -9.22
C THR A 306 1.76 13.04 -9.33
N LEU A 307 1.83 11.98 -10.13
CA LEU A 307 0.75 10.99 -10.24
C LEU A 307 1.01 9.72 -9.41
N GLY A 308 1.93 9.80 -8.44
CA GLY A 308 2.32 8.69 -7.58
C GLY A 308 3.26 7.71 -8.29
N SER A 309 3.49 6.53 -7.70
CA SER A 309 4.51 5.58 -8.18
C SER A 309 4.17 4.89 -9.50
N ILE A 310 2.88 4.64 -9.76
CA ILE A 310 2.41 3.74 -10.83
C ILE A 310 2.25 4.47 -12.17
N VAL A 311 1.76 5.71 -12.14
CA VAL A 311 1.53 6.48 -13.38
C VAL A 311 2.79 7.26 -13.71
N GLU A 312 3.63 6.67 -14.56
CA GLU A 312 4.89 7.27 -14.99
C GLU A 312 4.71 8.32 -16.09
N LYS A 313 3.72 8.12 -16.97
CA LYS A 313 3.43 8.98 -18.10
C LYS A 313 1.93 9.07 -18.36
N LEU A 314 1.51 10.22 -18.85
CA LEU A 314 0.18 10.44 -19.42
C LEU A 314 0.23 10.34 -20.96
N PRO A 315 -0.93 10.17 -21.62
CA PRO A 315 -1.06 10.41 -23.05
C PRO A 315 -0.46 11.76 -23.47
N GLU A 316 0.14 11.81 -24.67
CA GLU A 316 0.88 13.00 -25.13
C GLU A 316 0.00 14.25 -25.16
N ASP A 317 -1.24 14.14 -25.64
CA ASP A 317 -2.18 15.27 -25.70
C ASP A 317 -2.52 15.83 -24.32
N ILE A 318 -2.78 14.97 -23.33
CA ILE A 318 -3.01 15.40 -21.94
C ILE A 318 -1.75 16.04 -21.35
N THR A 319 -0.59 15.50 -21.70
CA THR A 319 0.71 16.02 -21.24
C THR A 319 0.95 17.43 -21.80
N GLU A 320 0.65 17.67 -23.08
CA GLU A 320 0.73 18.99 -23.72
C GLU A 320 -0.27 19.97 -23.11
N ASP A 321 -1.52 19.55 -22.85
CA ASP A 321 -2.53 20.40 -22.23
C ASP A 321 -2.13 20.82 -20.80
N ILE A 322 -1.65 19.87 -19.99
CA ILE A 322 -1.17 20.15 -18.63
C ILE A 322 0.05 21.08 -18.66
N ALA A 323 0.99 20.85 -19.57
CA ALA A 323 2.17 21.68 -19.71
C ALA A 323 1.84 23.11 -20.16
N ALA A 324 0.88 23.27 -21.08
CA ALA A 324 0.38 24.57 -21.52
C ALA A 324 -0.30 25.30 -20.35
N ALA A 325 -1.15 24.61 -19.59
CA ALA A 325 -1.78 25.19 -18.40
C ALA A 325 -0.76 25.62 -17.34
N PHE A 326 0.28 24.80 -17.10
CA PHE A 326 1.36 25.18 -16.20
C PHE A 326 2.14 26.39 -16.71
N ALA A 327 2.36 26.53 -18.02
CA ALA A 327 3.09 27.66 -18.59
C ALA A 327 2.40 29.02 -18.33
N GLU A 328 1.09 29.03 -18.12
CA GLU A 328 0.31 30.24 -17.80
C GLU A 328 0.37 30.62 -16.31
N LEU A 329 0.89 29.74 -15.45
CA LEU A 329 0.95 29.99 -14.01
C LEU A 329 2.15 30.87 -13.62
N PRO A 330 1.96 31.81 -12.67
CA PRO A 330 3.07 32.60 -12.13
C PRO A 330 4.01 31.78 -11.22
N GLN A 331 3.57 30.64 -10.72
CA GLN A 331 4.37 29.73 -9.90
C GLN A 331 5.43 28.98 -10.70
N LYS A 332 6.52 28.62 -10.01
CA LYS A 332 7.36 27.51 -10.45
C LYS A 332 6.68 26.18 -10.20
N VAL A 333 6.74 25.30 -11.20
CA VAL A 333 6.15 23.96 -11.14
C VAL A 333 7.26 22.92 -11.21
N ILE A 334 7.29 22.02 -10.24
CA ILE A 334 8.09 20.81 -10.27
C ILE A 334 7.14 19.67 -10.63
N TRP A 335 7.42 18.99 -11.74
CA TRP A 335 6.54 17.95 -12.27
C TRP A 335 7.26 16.62 -12.46
N ARG A 336 6.75 15.56 -11.83
CA ARG A 336 7.15 14.18 -12.13
C ARG A 336 6.48 13.70 -13.42
N HIS A 337 7.26 13.49 -14.47
CA HIS A 337 6.79 12.87 -15.71
C HIS A 337 7.96 12.18 -16.43
N LYS A 338 7.78 10.90 -16.80
CA LYS A 338 8.77 10.10 -17.53
C LYS A 338 8.46 9.94 -19.02
N GLY A 339 7.34 10.50 -19.49
CA GLY A 339 7.00 10.47 -20.90
C GLY A 339 7.82 11.44 -21.75
N LYS A 340 7.46 11.54 -23.03
CA LYS A 340 8.02 12.54 -23.94
C LYS A 340 7.82 13.94 -23.35
N ARG A 341 8.87 14.77 -23.44
CA ARG A 341 8.82 16.17 -23.01
C ARG A 341 7.81 16.92 -23.87
N PRO A 342 6.80 17.57 -23.28
CA PRO A 342 5.80 18.31 -24.05
C PRO A 342 6.42 19.56 -24.70
N SER A 343 5.95 19.87 -25.90
CA SER A 343 6.35 21.04 -26.68
C SER A 343 5.87 22.35 -26.06
N THR A 344 4.75 22.34 -25.33
CA THR A 344 4.16 23.49 -24.64
C THR A 344 4.77 23.77 -23.26
N LEU A 345 5.86 23.09 -22.87
CA LEU A 345 6.44 23.25 -21.54
C LEU A 345 7.03 24.66 -21.32
N GLY A 346 6.43 25.40 -20.38
CA GLY A 346 6.91 26.72 -19.99
C GLY A 346 8.22 26.70 -19.20
N ASN A 347 8.96 27.82 -19.24
CA ASN A 347 10.21 28.02 -18.50
C ASN A 347 10.03 28.01 -16.97
N ASN A 348 8.79 28.16 -16.50
CA ASN A 348 8.41 28.05 -15.10
C ASN A 348 8.23 26.60 -14.64
N THR A 349 8.31 25.60 -15.54
CA THR A 349 8.14 24.19 -15.20
C THR A 349 9.44 23.40 -15.36
N ARG A 350 9.78 22.59 -14.36
CA ARG A 350 10.89 21.64 -14.37
C ARG A 350 10.33 20.22 -14.27
N ILE A 351 10.66 19.39 -15.25
CA ILE A 351 10.38 17.96 -15.22
C ILE A 351 11.53 17.27 -14.50
N LEU A 352 11.20 16.46 -13.49
CA LEU A 352 12.16 15.67 -12.73
C LEU A 352 11.80 14.18 -12.80
N ASP A 353 12.84 13.36 -12.91
CA ASP A 353 12.74 11.93 -12.59
C ASP A 353 13.14 11.72 -11.13
N TRP A 354 12.30 10.99 -10.40
CA TRP A 354 12.55 10.63 -9.01
C TRP A 354 13.22 9.27 -8.98
N SER A 355 14.42 9.17 -9.56
CA SER A 355 15.28 8.01 -9.41
C SER A 355 16.16 8.20 -8.17
N GLY A 356 15.76 7.57 -7.05
CA GLY A 356 16.62 7.22 -5.92
C GLY A 356 17.18 8.31 -5.01
N ASP A 357 17.72 9.42 -5.54
CA ASP A 357 18.66 10.28 -4.80
C ASP A 357 18.08 11.62 -4.31
N TYR A 358 16.95 12.06 -4.86
CA TYR A 358 16.30 13.29 -4.37
C TYR A 358 15.52 12.98 -3.09
N GLY A 359 15.88 13.64 -1.99
CA GLY A 359 15.44 13.41 -0.61
C GLY A 359 13.94 13.51 -0.27
N GLY A 360 13.04 13.29 -1.24
CA GLY A 360 11.59 13.29 -1.09
C GLY A 360 10.95 11.89 -1.07
N GLN A 361 11.69 10.83 -0.74
CA GLN A 361 11.23 9.43 -0.85
C GLN A 361 9.92 9.08 -0.10
N ALA A 362 9.40 9.95 0.76
CA ALA A 362 8.26 9.65 1.63
C ALA A 362 6.93 10.31 1.22
N ILE A 363 6.95 11.57 0.77
CA ILE A 363 5.71 12.35 0.57
C ILE A 363 5.07 12.02 -0.79
N TRP A 364 5.88 11.61 -1.77
CA TRP A 364 5.52 11.69 -3.20
C TRP A 364 5.17 10.36 -3.88
N HIS A 365 5.36 9.23 -3.19
CA HIS A 365 5.28 7.90 -3.83
C HIS A 365 3.98 7.13 -3.57
N SER A 366 3.18 7.48 -2.55
CA SER A 366 2.10 6.60 -2.09
C SER A 366 0.72 6.89 -2.70
N THR A 367 0.49 8.03 -3.36
CA THR A 367 -0.85 8.39 -3.91
C THR A 367 -0.72 9.43 -5.03
N LEU A 368 -1.65 9.44 -5.99
CA LEU A 368 -1.90 10.59 -6.88
C LEU A 368 -1.99 11.86 -6.03
N SER A 369 -1.03 12.78 -6.15
CA SER A 369 -1.02 14.02 -5.36
C SER A 369 -0.63 15.22 -6.23
N LEU A 370 -1.59 16.13 -6.36
CA LEU A 370 -1.29 17.51 -6.75
C LEU A 370 -1.16 18.29 -5.44
N SER A 371 0.06 18.69 -5.08
CA SER A 371 0.31 19.41 -3.83
C SER A 371 0.68 20.86 -4.14
N PHE A 372 -0.12 21.77 -3.59
CA PHE A 372 0.11 23.20 -3.67
C PHE A 372 0.83 23.65 -2.39
N PHE A 373 2.02 24.24 -2.53
CA PHE A 373 2.66 24.97 -1.44
C PHE A 373 2.60 26.46 -1.75
N ILE A 374 1.65 27.11 -1.11
CA ILE A 374 1.63 28.56 -1.01
C ILE A 374 2.41 28.89 0.26
N LYS A 375 3.45 29.73 0.14
CA LYS A 375 4.24 30.18 1.28
C LYS A 375 3.53 31.30 2.00
#